data_AF-A0A2R6E9Z6-F1
#
_entry.id   AF-A0A2R6E9Z6-F1
#
_cell.length_a   1.000
_cell.length_b   1.000
_cell.length_c   1.000
_cell.angle_alpha   90.00
_cell.angle_beta   90.00
_cell.angle_gamma   90.00
#
_symmetry.space_group_name_H-M   'P 1'
#
loop_
_entity.id
_entity.type
_entity.pdbx_description
1 polymer ?
#
loop_
_entity_poly.entity_id
_entity_poly.type
_entity_poly.pdbx_seq_one_letter_code
_entity_poly.pdbx_strand_id
1 'polypeptide(L)' 'MSSSAYDFWLFDLDGTLVDVDPAYPRRVFDEVGDRLGHGFTEREAEVLWYGVGSAREEVLAEL' A
#
# COMPACT_ATOMS: atom_id res chain seq x y z
N MET A 1 -0.99 -14.25 -28.34
CA MET A 1 -1.11 -12.94 -27.69
C MET A 1 -0.25 -11.94 -28.44
N SER A 2 -0.85 -10.86 -28.90
CA SER A 2 -0.19 -9.82 -29.70
C SER A 2 0.78 -9.03 -28.80
N SER A 3 2.01 -9.51 -28.62
CA SER A 3 3.06 -8.68 -28.02
C SER A 3 3.37 -7.44 -28.88
N SER A 4 2.83 -7.36 -30.09
CA SER A 4 2.94 -6.24 -31.02
C SER A 4 1.81 -5.20 -30.89
N ALA A 5 0.92 -5.28 -29.88
CA ALA A 5 -0.19 -4.34 -29.72
C ALA A 5 0.19 -3.02 -29.04
N TYR A 6 1.33 -2.98 -28.34
CA TYR A 6 1.76 -1.82 -27.56
C TYR A 6 3.25 -1.58 -27.73
N ASP A 7 3.62 -0.32 -27.92
CA ASP A 7 5.02 0.10 -28.05
C ASP A 7 5.79 -0.01 -26.72
N PHE A 8 5.08 0.09 -25.59
CA PHE A 8 5.64 0.00 -24.24
C PHE A 8 4.68 -0.66 -23.26
N TRP A 9 5.25 -1.23 -22.20
CA TRP A 9 4.53 -1.80 -21.06
C TRP A 9 4.98 -1.08 -19.80
N LEU A 10 4.03 -0.58 -19.03
CA LEU A 10 4.28 -0.05 -17.69
C LEU A 10 3.78 -1.09 -16.70
N PHE A 11 4.72 -1.64 -15.93
CA PHE A 11 4.41 -2.56 -14.85
C PHE A 11 4.57 -1.83 -13.52
N ASP A 12 3.70 -2.17 -12.59
CA ASP A 12 3.99 -1.93 -11.18
C ASP A 12 5.22 -2.73 -10.76
N LEU A 13 5.86 -2.33 -9.66
CA LEU A 13 7.08 -2.99 -9.19
C LEU A 13 6.73 -4.11 -8.20
N ASP A 14 6.17 -3.74 -7.06
CA ASP A 14 6.01 -4.61 -5.91
C ASP A 14 4.85 -5.60 -6.11
N GLY A 15 5.13 -6.89 -5.96
CA GLY A 15 4.14 -7.94 -6.22
C GLY A 15 3.83 -8.17 -7.71
N THR A 16 4.46 -7.39 -8.61
CA THR A 16 4.34 -7.57 -10.07
C THR A 16 5.66 -8.02 -10.68
N LEU A 17 6.72 -7.22 -10.55
CA LEU A 17 8.07 -7.55 -11.03
C LEU A 17 8.97 -8.08 -9.91
N VAL A 18 8.75 -7.59 -8.69
CA VAL A 18 9.51 -7.98 -7.50
C VAL A 18 8.61 -8.76 -6.57
N ASP A 19 9.07 -9.94 -6.14
CA ASP A 19 8.41 -10.70 -5.09
C ASP A 19 8.68 -10.01 -3.74
N VAL A 20 7.62 -9.49 -3.13
CA VAL A 20 7.68 -8.71 -1.88
C VAL A 20 7.01 -9.47 -0.76
N ASP A 21 7.50 -9.27 0.46
CA ASP A 21 6.87 -9.82 1.65
C ASP A 21 5.54 -9.11 1.93
N PRO A 22 4.38 -9.81 1.86
CA PRO A 22 3.08 -9.21 2.09
C PRO A 22 2.89 -8.69 3.52
N ALA A 23 3.71 -9.16 4.48
CA ALA A 23 3.66 -8.68 5.86
C ALA A 23 4.41 -7.35 6.07
N TYR A 24 5.18 -6.87 5.09
CA TYR A 24 6.00 -5.67 5.24
C TYR A 24 5.18 -4.41 5.58
N PRO A 25 4.09 -4.07 4.85
CA PRO A 25 3.27 -2.90 5.19
C PRO A 25 2.75 -2.95 6.63
N ARG A 26 2.27 -4.13 7.07
CA ARG A 26 1.74 -4.30 8.42
C ARG A 26 2.81 -4.04 9.48
N ARG A 27 4.01 -4.61 9.31
CA ARG A 27 5.13 -4.40 10.24
C ARG A 27 5.53 -2.93 10.36
N VAL A 28 5.53 -2.20 9.25
CA VAL A 28 5.80 -0.76 9.25
C VAL A 28 4.71 0.00 10.01
N PHE A 29 3.44 -0.32 9.80
CA PHE A 29 2.34 0.33 10.53
C PHE A 29 2.32 0.02 12.02
N ASP A 30 2.70 -1.20 12.42
CA ASP A 30 2.88 -1.53 13.83
C ASP A 30 3.99 -0.67 14.46
N GLU A 31 5.14 -0.51 13.79
CA GLU A 31 6.24 0.35 14.28
C GLU A 31 5.86 1.84 14.35
N VAL A 32 5.16 2.34 13.34
CA VAL A 32 4.66 3.72 13.32
C VAL A 32 3.64 3.92 14.44
N GLY A 33 2.72 2.96 14.61
CA GLY A 33 1.71 2.98 15.64
C GLY A 33 2.30 3.02 17.05
N ASP A 34 3.30 2.19 17.31
CA ASP A 34 4.02 2.17 18.59
C ASP A 34 4.66 3.53 18.92
N ARG A 35 5.22 4.22 17.91
CA ARG A 35 5.81 5.56 18.10
C ARG A 35 4.77 6.65 18.32
N LEU A 36 3.58 6.50 17.73
CA LEU A 36 2.47 7.45 17.87
C LEU A 36 1.58 7.15 19.08
N GLY A 37 1.72 5.97 19.70
CA GLY A 37 0.78 5.49 20.72
C GLY A 37 -0.61 5.19 20.14
N HIS A 38 -0.67 4.82 18.85
CA HIS A 38 -1.92 4.59 18.12
C HIS A 38 -1.89 3.24 17.40
N GLY A 39 -2.91 2.40 17.59
CA GLY A 39 -2.99 1.09 16.93
C GLY A 39 -3.77 1.17 15.63
N PHE A 40 -3.12 0.89 14.50
CA PHE A 40 -3.79 0.79 13.20
C PHE A 40 -4.41 -0.59 12.99
N THR A 41 -5.66 -0.62 12.55
CA THR A 41 -6.32 -1.83 12.04
C THR A 41 -5.70 -2.27 10.72
N GLU A 42 -5.95 -3.52 10.33
CA GLU A 42 -5.49 -4.05 9.04
C GLU A 42 -6.05 -3.24 7.86
N ARG A 43 -7.33 -2.85 7.95
CA ARG A 43 -7.98 -2.03 6.92
C ARG A 43 -7.37 -0.63 6.83
N GLU A 44 -7.11 0.04 7.95
CA GLU A 44 -6.49 1.36 7.94
C GLU A 44 -5.08 1.30 7.37
N ALA A 45 -4.28 0.31 7.76
CA ALA A 45 -2.94 0.10 7.22
C ALA A 45 -2.99 -0.13 5.70
N GLU A 46 -3.92 -0.96 5.22
CA GLU A 46 -4.11 -1.23 3.78
C GLU A 46 -4.52 0.03 3.01
N VAL A 47 -5.49 0.79 3.52
CA VAL A 47 -5.97 2.03 2.89
C VAL A 47 -4.91 3.11 2.90
N LEU A 48 -4.15 3.25 3.99
CA LEU A 48 -3.06 4.22 4.05
C LEU A 48 -1.91 3.84 3.11
N TRP A 49 -1.61 2.54 2.98
CA TRP A 49 -0.54 2.06 2.07
C TRP A 49 -0.95 2.16 0.59
N TYR A 50 -2.07 1.55 0.20
CA TYR A 50 -2.49 1.41 -1.21
C TYR A 50 -3.50 2.46 -1.68
N GLY A 51 -4.11 3.22 -0.77
CA GLY A 51 -5.14 4.20 -1.11
C GLY A 51 -4.65 5.25 -2.10
N VAL A 52 -5.52 5.63 -3.03
CA VAL A 52 -5.26 6.64 -4.04
C VAL A 52 -6.35 7.71 -3.92
N GLY A 53 -5.97 8.99 -4.07
CA GLY A 53 -6.91 10.10 -3.87
C GLY A 53 -7.35 10.20 -2.41
N SER A 54 -8.62 10.56 -2.18
CA SER A 54 -9.16 10.93 -0.86
C SER A 54 -9.22 9.81 0.18
N ALA A 55 -9.03 8.56 -0.22
CA ALA A 55 -9.16 7.42 0.67
C ALA A 55 -8.18 7.48 1.85
N ARG A 56 -7.00 8.08 1.65
CA ARG A 56 -6.02 8.27 2.72
C ARG A 56 -6.46 9.36 3.69
N GLU A 57 -6.92 10.49 3.16
CA GLU A 57 -7.37 11.63 3.95
C GLU A 57 -8.58 11.29 4.82
N GLU A 58 -9.49 10.44 4.34
CA GLU A 58 -10.64 9.95 5.11
C GLU A 58 -10.19 9.18 6.35
N VAL A 59 -9.22 8.25 6.21
CA VAL A 59 -8.66 7.53 7.37
C VAL A 59 -7.95 8.49 8.31
N LEU A 60 -7.09 9.36 7.79
CA LEU A 60 -6.31 10.29 8.62
C LEU A 60 -7.19 11.30 9.38
N ALA A 61 -8.36 11.66 8.87
CA ALA A 61 -9.29 12.57 9.54
C ALA A 61 -9.98 11.94 10.77
N GLU A 62 -10.00 10.62 10.86
CA GLU A 62 -10.61 9.85 11.96
C GLU A 62 -9.60 9.47 13.07
N LEU A 63 -8.30 9.69 12.83
CA LEU A 63 -7.20 9.43 13.78
C LEU A 63 -6.94 10.60 14.74
#